data_AF-A0A0C1ENL8-F1
#
_entry.id   AF-A0A0C1ENL8-F1
#
_cell.length_a   1.000
_cell.length_b   1.000
_cell.length_c   1.000
_cell.angle_alpha   90.00
_cell.angle_beta   90.00
_cell.angle_gamma   90.00
#
_symmetry.space_group_name_H-M   'P 1'
#
loop_
_entity.id
_entity.type
_entity.pdbx_description
1 polymer ?
#
loop_
_entity_poly.entity_id
_entity_poly.type
_entity_poly.pdbx_seq_one_letter_code
_entity_poly.pdbx_strand_id
1 'polypeptide(L)'
;MTEKIGRNDPCPCGSGKKYKNCCLNKSTAPKKFTAKWLSTPQKKTEPVNLMERTFGEAIANATQQEKPPIIPKSFKQQIEDIKENHPN
;
A
#
# COMPACT_ATOMS: atom_id res chain seq x y z
N MET A 1 51.32 13.87 20.54
CA MET A 1 51.39 15.18 19.87
C MET A 1 50.40 15.16 18.72
N THR A 2 49.28 15.89 18.82
CA THR A 2 48.37 16.03 17.68
C THR A 2 48.93 17.12 16.78
N GLU A 3 49.58 16.71 15.68
CA GLU A 3 50.07 17.65 14.67
C GLU A 3 48.90 18.49 14.15
N LYS A 4 49.07 19.81 14.15
CA LYS A 4 48.07 20.74 13.62
C LYS A 4 48.10 20.62 12.09
N ILE A 5 47.06 20.02 11.51
CA ILE A 5 46.91 19.91 10.06
C ILE A 5 46.95 21.31 9.41
N GLY A 6 47.83 21.50 8.44
CA GLY A 6 47.99 22.77 7.73
C GLY A 6 46.83 23.03 6.78
N ARG A 7 46.56 24.31 6.52
CA ARG A 7 45.42 24.76 5.69
C ARG A 7 45.47 24.20 4.25
N ASN A 8 46.67 23.95 3.70
CA ASN A 8 46.88 23.44 2.34
C ASN A 8 47.10 21.93 2.25
N ASP A 9 47.20 21.23 3.37
CA ASP A 9 47.50 19.79 3.43
C ASP A 9 46.33 18.94 2.92
N PRO A 10 46.57 17.70 2.48
CA PRO A 10 45.50 16.77 2.13
C PRO A 10 44.56 16.58 3.33
N CYS A 11 43.25 16.62 3.05
CA CYS A 11 42.25 16.54 4.10
C CYS A 11 42.16 15.11 4.68
N PRO A 12 42.23 14.93 6.01
CA PRO A 12 42.25 13.61 6.65
C PRO A 12 40.94 12.82 6.52
N CYS A 13 39.88 13.39 5.93
CA CYS A 13 38.63 12.69 5.67
C CYS A 13 38.67 11.78 4.43
N GLY A 14 39.81 11.70 3.73
CA GLY A 14 39.97 10.86 2.54
C GLY A 14 39.36 11.42 1.27
N SER A 15 38.95 12.70 1.26
CA SER A 15 38.32 13.32 0.09
C SER A 15 39.28 13.68 -1.06
N GLY A 16 40.59 13.59 -0.85
CA GLY A 16 41.61 14.03 -1.81
C GLY A 16 41.74 15.55 -2.00
N LYS A 17 40.95 16.36 -1.26
CA LYS A 17 40.96 17.84 -1.34
C LYS A 17 41.89 18.45 -0.28
N LYS A 18 42.37 19.68 -0.50
CA LYS A 18 43.08 20.46 0.54
C LYS A 18 42.18 20.71 1.75
N TYR A 19 42.71 20.69 2.97
CA TYR A 19 41.96 20.85 4.22
C TYR A 19 41.05 22.09 4.22
N LYS A 20 41.57 23.23 3.71
CA LYS A 20 40.80 24.47 3.56
C LYS A 20 39.56 24.38 2.68
N ASN A 21 39.59 23.53 1.66
CA ASN A 21 38.50 23.37 0.70
C ASN A 21 37.60 22.17 1.04
N CYS A 22 37.79 21.56 2.22
CA CYS A 22 37.03 20.40 2.65
C CYS A 22 36.49 20.59 4.08
N CYS A 23 37.12 19.99 5.08
CA CYS A 23 36.61 20.02 6.44
C CYS A 23 36.70 21.39 7.12
N LEU A 24 37.62 22.28 6.71
CA LEU A 24 37.72 23.62 7.31
C LEU A 24 36.52 24.53 6.96
N ASN A 25 36.04 24.44 5.72
CA ASN A 25 34.90 25.24 5.24
C ASN A 25 33.56 24.52 5.40
N LYS A 26 33.52 23.35 6.03
CA LYS A 26 32.26 22.64 6.28
C LYS A 26 31.45 23.48 7.26
N SER A 27 30.35 24.07 6.79
CA SER A 27 29.43 24.83 7.63
C SER A 27 29.05 23.99 8.85
N THR A 28 29.38 24.48 10.04
CA THR A 28 29.07 23.84 11.33
C THR A 28 27.58 23.87 11.66
N ALA A 29 26.77 24.50 10.80
CA ALA A 29 25.32 24.44 10.91
C ALA A 29 24.89 22.97 10.90
N PRO A 30 24.18 22.49 11.94
CA PRO A 30 23.67 21.14 11.97
C PRO A 30 22.75 20.97 10.76
N LYS A 31 23.04 19.96 9.93
CA LYS A 31 22.12 19.58 8.86
C LYS A 31 20.83 19.14 9.54
N LYS A 32 19.78 19.94 9.39
CA LYS A 32 18.43 19.53 9.82
C LYS A 32 18.16 18.20 9.15
N PHE A 33 17.93 17.15 9.94
CA PHE A 33 17.53 15.84 9.42
C PHE A 33 16.12 15.99 8.85
N THR A 34 16.02 16.50 7.62
CA THR A 34 14.76 16.61 6.90
C THR A 34 14.53 15.27 6.22
N ALA A 35 14.02 14.32 6.99
CA ALA A 35 13.52 13.08 6.43
C ALA A 35 12.32 13.41 5.53
N LYS A 36 12.59 13.63 4.24
CA LYS A 36 11.56 13.94 3.23
C LYS A 36 10.44 12.90 3.22
N TRP A 37 10.79 11.63 3.44
CA TRP A 37 9.85 10.52 3.58
C TRP A 37 8.92 10.67 4.80
N LEU A 38 9.41 11.27 5.88
CA LEU A 38 8.66 11.52 7.12
C LEU A 38 7.74 12.74 6.98
N SER A 39 8.14 13.73 6.17
CA SER A 39 7.39 14.95 5.93
C SER A 39 6.36 14.83 4.79
N THR A 40 6.36 13.73 4.04
CA THR A 40 5.38 13.51 2.98
C THR A 40 4.10 12.97 3.61
N PRO A 41 2.92 13.61 3.39
CA PRO A 41 1.65 13.06 3.86
C PRO A 41 1.44 11.71 3.16
N GLN A 42 1.60 10.62 3.93
CA GLN A 42 1.31 9.27 3.46
C GLN A 42 -0.17 9.24 3.11
N LYS A 43 -0.50 9.02 1.83
CA LYS A 43 -1.87 8.74 1.40
C LYS A 43 -2.34 7.57 2.27
N LYS A 44 -3.43 7.74 3.04
CA LYS A 44 -4.01 6.63 3.80
C LYS A 44 -4.39 5.55 2.80
N THR A 45 -3.52 4.56 2.64
CA THR A 45 -3.91 3.31 2.00
C THR A 45 -4.83 2.65 3.00
N GLU A 46 -6.12 2.61 2.68
CA GLU A 46 -7.09 1.83 3.44
C GLU A 46 -6.49 0.44 3.73
N PRO A 47 -6.64 -0.09 4.95
CA PRO A 47 -6.07 -1.38 5.30
C PRO A 47 -6.57 -2.40 4.29
N VAL A 48 -5.65 -2.92 3.49
CA VAL A 48 -5.96 -3.92 2.46
C VAL A 48 -6.57 -5.13 3.18
N ASN A 49 -7.85 -5.38 2.92
CA ASN A 49 -8.56 -6.51 3.51
C ASN A 49 -7.95 -7.80 2.96
N LEU A 50 -7.26 -8.54 3.83
CA LEU A 50 -6.55 -9.76 3.43
C LEU A 50 -7.49 -10.76 2.78
N MET A 51 -8.71 -10.91 3.32
CA MET A 51 -9.73 -11.84 2.82
C MET A 51 -10.13 -11.50 1.39
N GLU A 52 -10.35 -10.22 1.11
CA GLU A 52 -10.71 -9.74 -0.22
C GLU A 52 -9.55 -9.89 -1.21
N ARG A 53 -8.31 -9.73 -0.75
CA ARG A 53 -7.12 -9.90 -1.59
C ARG A 53 -6.80 -11.35 -1.92
N THR A 54 -7.00 -12.27 -0.98
CA THR A 54 -6.71 -13.70 -1.18
C THR A 54 -7.88 -14.45 -1.80
N PHE A 55 -9.12 -14.06 -1.50
CA PHE A 55 -10.31 -14.81 -1.88
C PHE A 55 -11.33 -13.99 -2.68
N GLY A 56 -11.09 -12.72 -2.98
CA GLY A 56 -12.08 -11.86 -3.66
C GLY A 56 -12.56 -12.43 -4.99
N GLU A 57 -11.66 -12.98 -5.81
CA GLU A 57 -12.03 -13.59 -7.09
C GLU A 57 -12.79 -14.91 -6.91
N ALA A 58 -12.39 -15.74 -5.95
CA ALA A 58 -13.09 -16.99 -5.63
C ALA A 58 -14.50 -16.73 -5.09
N ILE A 59 -14.66 -15.73 -4.21
CA ILE A 59 -15.96 -15.30 -3.67
C ILE A 59 -16.83 -14.73 -4.80
N ALA A 60 -16.27 -13.88 -5.66
CA ALA A 60 -17.01 -13.28 -6.79
C ALA A 60 -17.48 -14.32 -7.83
N ASN A 61 -16.73 -15.40 -8.03
CA ASN A 61 -17.11 -16.48 -8.91
C ASN A 61 -18.15 -17.41 -8.25
N ALA A 62 -18.05 -17.64 -6.94
CA ALA A 62 -19.00 -18.46 -6.20
C ALA A 62 -20.40 -17.81 -6.14
N THR A 63 -20.48 -16.48 -5.99
CA THR A 63 -21.77 -15.76 -5.95
C THR A 63 -22.54 -15.80 -7.28
N GLN A 64 -21.88 -16.08 -8.41
CA GLN A 64 -22.55 -16.24 -9.71
C GLN A 64 -23.26 -17.60 -9.86
N GLN A 65 -23.03 -18.56 -8.95
CA GLN A 65 -23.59 -19.91 -9.01
C GLN A 65 -24.76 -20.16 -8.07
N GLU A 66 -25.23 -19.17 -7.32
CA GLU A 66 -26.54 -19.26 -6.68
C GLU A 66 -27.64 -19.02 -7.73
N LYS A 67 -27.72 -19.93 -8.72
CA LYS A 67 -29.01 -20.21 -9.33
C LYS A 67 -29.91 -20.56 -8.14
N PRO A 68 -30.97 -19.78 -7.87
CA PRO A 68 -31.80 -19.99 -6.69
C PRO A 68 -32.16 -21.48 -6.64
N PRO A 69 -32.08 -22.13 -5.47
CA PRO A 69 -32.40 -23.55 -5.38
C PRO A 69 -33.73 -23.75 -6.09
N ILE A 70 -33.75 -24.67 -7.04
CA ILE A 70 -34.97 -25.00 -7.80
C ILE A 70 -35.85 -25.74 -6.79
N ILE A 71 -36.56 -24.97 -5.97
CA ILE A 71 -37.55 -25.50 -5.06
C ILE A 71 -38.68 -25.98 -5.97
N PRO A 72 -39.00 -27.28 -5.99
CA PRO A 72 -40.14 -27.74 -6.75
C PRO A 72 -41.35 -26.96 -6.27
N LYS A 73 -42.12 -26.41 -7.21
CA LYS A 73 -43.36 -25.67 -6.90
C LYS A 73 -44.18 -26.50 -5.91
N SER A 74 -44.64 -25.87 -4.84
CA SER A 74 -45.54 -26.51 -3.90
C SER A 74 -46.79 -27.00 -4.64
N PHE A 75 -47.33 -28.14 -4.25
CA PHE A 75 -48.54 -28.70 -4.86
C PHE A 75 -49.70 -27.68 -4.92
N LYS A 76 -49.79 -26.78 -3.93
CA LYS A 76 -50.73 -25.66 -3.95
C LYS A 76 -50.51 -24.71 -5.14
N GLN A 77 -49.27 -24.36 -5.42
CA GLN A 77 -48.89 -23.48 -6.53
C GLN A 77 -49.21 -24.14 -7.88
N GLN A 78 -49.03 -25.46 -7.98
CA GLN A 78 -49.41 -26.21 -9.18
C GLN A 78 -50.92 -26.18 -9.43
N ILE A 79 -51.74 -26.25 -8.38
CA ILE A 79 -53.21 -26.17 -8.48
C ILE A 79 -53.65 -24.76 -8.88
N GLU A 80 -53.02 -23.72 -8.34
CA GLU A 80 -53.30 -22.32 -8.70
C GLU A 80 -52.99 -22.07 -10.19
N ASP A 81 -51.83 -22.55 -10.67
CA ASP A 81 -51.45 -22.46 -12.09
C ASP A 81 -52.48 -23.14 -13.02
N ILE A 82 -53.04 -24.30 -12.63
CA ILE A 82 -54.07 -25.02 -13.41
C ILE A 82 -55.37 -24.22 -13.47
N LYS A 83 -55.76 -23.58 -12.36
CA LYS A 83 -56.98 -22.76 -12.29
C LYS A 83 -56.90 -21.49 -13.14
N GLU A 84 -55.71 -20.89 -13.25
CA GLU A 84 -55.50 -19.69 -14.07
C GLU A 84 -55.49 -19.99 -15.57
N ASN A 85 -54.98 -21.16 -15.99
CA ASN A 85 -54.86 -21.51 -17.41
C ASN A 85 -56.10 -22.22 -18.00
N HIS A 86 -57.00 -22.69 -17.15
CA HIS A 86 -58.32 -23.19 -17.54
C HIS A 86 -59.41 -22.52 -16.69
N PRO A 87 -59.73 -21.23 -16.95
CA PRO A 87 -60.96 -20.66 -16.43
C PRO A 87 -62.13 -21.38 -17.11
N ASN A 88 -63.07 -21.86 -16.30
CA ASN A 88 -64.32 -22.47 -16.74
C ASN A 88 -65.14 -21.49 -17.60
#